data_AF-A0A3A4NJ04-F1
#
_entry.id   AF-A0A3A4NJ04-F1
#
_cell.length_a   1.000
_cell.length_b   1.000
_cell.length_c   1.000
_cell.angle_alpha   90.00
_cell.angle_beta   90.00
_cell.angle_gamma   90.00
#
_symmetry.space_group_name_H-M   'P 1'
#
loop_
_entity.id
_entity.type
_entity.pdbx_description
1 polymer ?
#
loop_
_entity_poly.entity_id
_entity_poly.type
_entity_poly.pdbx_seq_one_letter_code
_entity_poly.pdbx_strand_id
1 'polypeptide(L)'
;MAKKAMYSEEAERRYVVDQMTIAEIASRLSLSEKTVWTWKEEGEWDKKRRQHLEQKEAFHQELYAFARALLRGITEDMAAGEKVDTGRLYTLTRLLPMLVKVKDFEDAIKTAEPKEGKARITEDVVKLIEREVLGLGE
;
A
#
# COMPACT_ATOMS: atom_id res chain seq x y z
N MET A 1 -6.67 -10.33 -32.89
CA MET A 1 -7.65 -10.76 -31.86
C MET A 1 -7.06 -11.72 -30.82
N ALA A 2 -6.13 -12.63 -31.13
CA ALA A 2 -5.54 -13.56 -30.13
C ALA A 2 -4.60 -12.90 -29.09
N LYS A 3 -3.80 -11.89 -29.49
CA LYS A 3 -2.87 -11.19 -28.57
C LYS A 3 -3.59 -10.36 -27.49
N LYS A 4 -4.78 -9.82 -27.77
CA LYS A 4 -5.55 -9.04 -26.78
C LYS A 4 -5.95 -9.94 -25.61
N ALA A 5 -6.58 -11.09 -25.89
CA ALA A 5 -7.05 -12.00 -24.84
C ALA A 5 -5.91 -12.58 -23.97
N MET A 6 -4.75 -12.94 -24.56
CA MET A 6 -3.67 -13.53 -23.78
C MET A 6 -2.90 -12.52 -22.91
N TYR A 7 -2.71 -11.30 -23.40
CA TYR A 7 -1.88 -10.31 -22.70
C TYR A 7 -2.70 -9.32 -21.86
N SER A 8 -4.00 -9.16 -22.10
CA SER A 8 -4.83 -8.22 -21.33
C SER A 8 -5.00 -8.67 -19.88
N GLU A 9 -5.22 -9.96 -19.63
CA GLU A 9 -5.37 -10.49 -18.27
C GLU A 9 -4.06 -10.39 -17.48
N GLU A 10 -2.94 -10.73 -18.13
CA GLU A 10 -1.62 -10.64 -17.51
C GLU A 10 -1.21 -9.17 -17.25
N ALA A 11 -1.55 -8.26 -18.18
CA ALA A 11 -1.33 -6.83 -17.98
C ALA A 11 -2.19 -6.27 -16.83
N GLU A 12 -3.45 -6.70 -16.74
CA GLU A 12 -4.35 -6.32 -15.63
C GLU A 12 -3.78 -6.81 -14.30
N ARG A 13 -3.38 -8.08 -14.21
CA ARG A 13 -2.75 -8.65 -12.99
C ARG A 13 -1.53 -7.84 -12.59
N ARG A 14 -0.65 -7.50 -13.53
CA ARG A 14 0.56 -6.72 -13.26
C ARG A 14 0.28 -5.29 -12.81
N TYR A 15 -0.78 -4.67 -13.34
CA TYR A 15 -1.19 -3.35 -12.92
C TYR A 15 -1.86 -3.37 -11.55
N VAL A 16 -2.82 -4.26 -11.33
CA VAL A 16 -3.67 -4.29 -10.13
C VAL A 16 -2.95 -4.93 -8.95
N VAL A 17 -2.25 -6.04 -9.14
CA VAL A 17 -1.62 -6.82 -8.06
C VAL A 17 -0.15 -6.43 -7.88
N ASP A 18 0.63 -6.44 -8.97
CA ASP A 18 2.07 -6.17 -8.89
C ASP A 18 2.40 -4.67 -8.84
N GLN A 19 1.37 -3.80 -8.89
CA GLN A 19 1.47 -2.34 -8.79
C GLN A 19 2.41 -1.67 -9.82
N MET A 20 2.65 -2.33 -10.96
CA MET A 20 3.56 -1.83 -12.00
C MET A 20 3.00 -0.61 -12.73
N THR A 21 3.89 0.21 -13.26
CA THR A 21 3.54 1.32 -14.14
C THR A 21 3.17 0.82 -15.55
N ILE A 22 2.44 1.64 -16.30
CA ILE A 22 2.06 1.34 -17.68
C ILE A 22 3.29 1.12 -18.56
N ALA A 23 4.35 1.93 -18.35
CA ALA A 23 5.62 1.81 -19.07
C ALA A 23 6.34 0.47 -18.79
N GLU A 24 6.37 0.03 -17.52
CA GLU A 24 6.96 -1.27 -17.15
C GLU A 24 6.19 -2.44 -17.76
N ILE A 25 4.86 -2.37 -17.75
CA ILE A 25 3.99 -3.39 -18.35
C ILE A 25 4.18 -3.43 -19.87
N ALA A 26 4.20 -2.27 -20.52
CA ALA A 26 4.42 -2.13 -21.96
C ALA A 26 5.78 -2.71 -22.38
N SER A 27 6.84 -2.38 -21.63
CA SER A 27 8.19 -2.91 -21.86
C SER A 27 8.25 -4.44 -21.70
N ARG A 28 7.69 -4.98 -20.61
CA ARG A 28 7.72 -6.43 -20.34
C ARG A 28 6.91 -7.26 -21.32
N LEU A 29 5.77 -6.73 -21.77
CA LEU A 29 4.89 -7.43 -22.72
C LEU A 29 5.22 -7.11 -24.18
N SER A 30 6.23 -6.25 -24.43
CA SER A 30 6.58 -5.75 -25.77
C SER A 30 5.36 -5.16 -26.50
N LEU A 31 4.55 -4.39 -25.76
CA LEU A 31 3.35 -3.71 -26.26
C LEU A 31 3.57 -2.20 -26.31
N SER A 32 2.76 -1.50 -27.11
CA SER A 32 2.74 -0.04 -27.03
C SER A 32 2.05 0.42 -25.74
N GLU A 33 2.55 1.49 -25.12
CA GLU A 33 1.91 2.09 -23.94
C GLU A 33 0.46 2.49 -24.23
N LYS A 34 0.17 2.98 -25.43
CA LYS A 34 -1.19 3.33 -25.87
C LYS A 34 -2.14 2.13 -25.77
N THR A 35 -1.70 0.93 -26.15
CA THR A 35 -2.49 -0.30 -26.04
C THR A 35 -2.82 -0.64 -24.60
N VAL A 36 -1.84 -0.54 -23.69
CA VAL A 36 -2.03 -0.80 -22.27
C VAL A 36 -2.94 0.26 -21.65
N TRP A 37 -2.82 1.52 -22.07
CA TRP A 37 -3.71 2.61 -21.65
C TRP A 37 -5.16 2.36 -22.07
N THR A 38 -5.39 1.91 -23.31
CA THR A 38 -6.75 1.55 -23.77
C THR A 38 -7.35 0.42 -22.94
N TRP A 39 -6.57 -0.63 -22.63
CA TRP A 39 -7.07 -1.74 -21.80
C TRP A 39 -7.33 -1.35 -20.35
N LYS A 40 -6.50 -0.45 -19.80
CA LYS A 40 -6.69 0.14 -18.47
C LYS A 40 -8.03 0.86 -18.36
N GLU A 41 -8.39 1.67 -19.35
CA GLU A 41 -9.66 2.39 -19.38
C GLU A 41 -10.85 1.44 -19.61
N GLU A 42 -10.74 0.54 -20.60
CA GLU A 42 -11.81 -0.45 -20.90
C GLU A 42 -12.10 -1.38 -19.71
N GLY A 43 -11.08 -1.72 -18.93
CA GLY A 43 -11.17 -2.66 -17.81
C GLY A 43 -11.33 -2.03 -16.43
N GLU A 44 -11.47 -0.71 -16.33
CA GLU A 44 -11.51 0.06 -15.08
C GLU A 44 -10.37 -0.32 -14.09
N TRP A 45 -9.14 -0.51 -14.59
CA TRP A 45 -8.07 -1.10 -13.77
C TRP A 45 -7.69 -0.25 -12.55
N ASP A 46 -7.87 1.07 -12.60
CA ASP A 46 -7.62 1.95 -11.44
C ASP A 46 -8.56 1.65 -10.28
N LYS A 47 -9.83 1.37 -10.58
CA LYS A 47 -10.82 1.00 -9.57
C LYS A 47 -10.48 -0.35 -8.97
N LYS A 48 -10.12 -1.33 -9.81
CA LYS A 48 -9.69 -2.66 -9.36
C LYS A 48 -8.42 -2.59 -8.50
N ARG A 49 -7.46 -1.75 -8.91
CA ARG A 49 -6.22 -1.48 -8.14
C ARG A 49 -6.57 -0.91 -6.77
N ARG A 50 -7.44 0.10 -6.70
CA ARG A 50 -7.87 0.70 -5.43
C ARG A 50 -8.54 -0.33 -4.52
N GLN A 51 -9.52 -1.07 -5.05
CA GLN A 51 -10.20 -2.14 -4.31
C GLN A 51 -9.23 -3.22 -3.81
N HIS A 52 -8.25 -3.60 -4.64
CA HIS A 52 -7.24 -4.58 -4.24
C HIS A 52 -6.37 -4.07 -3.09
N LEU A 53 -5.98 -2.79 -3.13
CA LEU A 53 -5.22 -2.16 -2.05
C LEU A 53 -6.05 -2.05 -0.77
N GLU A 54 -7.30 -1.60 -0.85
CA GLU A 54 -8.23 -1.53 0.28
C GLU A 54 -8.46 -2.90 0.93
N GLN A 55 -8.70 -3.94 0.12
CA GLN A 55 -8.86 -5.31 0.62
C GLN A 55 -7.60 -5.85 1.27
N LYS A 56 -6.43 -5.55 0.68
CA LYS A 56 -5.14 -5.96 1.23
C LYS A 56 -4.88 -5.26 2.57
N GLU A 57 -5.20 -3.99 2.68
CA GLU A 57 -5.11 -3.24 3.94
C GLU A 57 -6.06 -3.81 5.00
N ALA A 58 -7.33 -4.04 4.66
CA ALA A 58 -8.30 -4.65 5.57
C ALA A 58 -7.83 -6.02 6.07
N PHE A 59 -7.34 -6.88 5.16
CA PHE A 59 -6.78 -8.17 5.51
C PHE A 59 -5.59 -8.06 6.47
N HIS A 60 -4.71 -7.08 6.26
CA HIS A 60 -3.56 -6.85 7.12
C HIS A 60 -3.98 -6.40 8.54
N GLN A 61 -4.99 -5.51 8.63
CA GLN A 61 -5.55 -5.10 9.91
C GLN A 61 -6.18 -6.28 10.67
N GLU A 62 -6.97 -7.11 9.97
CA GLU A 62 -7.56 -8.33 10.55
C GLU A 62 -6.49 -9.32 11.02
N LEU A 63 -5.45 -9.54 10.21
CA LEU A 63 -4.34 -10.42 10.55
C LEU A 63 -3.60 -9.95 11.80
N TYR A 64 -3.38 -8.63 11.91
CA TYR A 64 -2.73 -8.03 13.07
C TYR A 64 -3.60 -8.18 14.33
N ALA A 65 -4.90 -7.89 14.23
CA ALA A 65 -5.84 -8.06 15.33
C ALA A 65 -5.90 -9.53 15.79
N PHE A 66 -5.95 -10.47 14.85
CA PHE A 66 -5.95 -11.90 15.13
C PHE A 66 -4.67 -12.35 15.82
N ALA A 67 -3.50 -11.99 15.30
CA ALA A 67 -2.22 -12.34 15.91
C ALA A 67 -2.06 -11.78 17.32
N ARG A 68 -2.52 -10.54 17.55
CA ARG A 68 -2.52 -9.91 18.87
C ARG A 68 -3.43 -10.64 19.86
N ALA A 69 -4.64 -11.03 19.43
CA ALA A 69 -5.55 -11.81 20.25
C ALA A 69 -4.97 -13.19 20.60
N LEU A 70 -4.36 -13.87 19.61
CA LEU A 70 -3.70 -15.16 19.80
C LEU A 70 -2.55 -15.07 20.81
N LEU A 71 -1.67 -14.08 20.65
CA LEU A 71 -0.55 -13.83 21.55
C LEU A 71 -1.05 -13.54 22.97
N ARG A 72 -2.06 -12.67 23.11
CA ARG A 72 -2.65 -12.32 24.41
C ARG A 72 -3.18 -13.56 25.13
N GLY A 73 -3.96 -14.40 24.44
CA GLY A 73 -4.47 -15.63 25.05
C GLY A 73 -3.34 -16.58 25.46
N ILE A 74 -2.27 -16.70 24.66
CA ILE A 74 -1.10 -17.52 25.03
C ILE A 74 -0.45 -16.98 26.30
N THR A 75 -0.29 -15.65 26.42
CA THR A 75 0.31 -15.04 27.61
C THR A 75 -0.55 -15.19 28.86
N GLU A 76 -1.89 -15.14 28.72
CA GLU A 76 -2.83 -15.35 29.82
C GLU A 76 -2.75 -16.79 30.33
N ASP A 77 -2.75 -17.78 29.43
CA ASP A 77 -2.62 -19.20 29.80
C ASP A 77 -1.27 -19.48 30.49
N MET A 78 -0.17 -18.88 29.99
CA MET A 78 1.15 -18.98 30.64
C MET A 78 1.17 -18.37 32.03
N ALA A 79 0.53 -17.21 32.22
CA ALA A 79 0.44 -16.55 33.52
C ALA A 79 -0.41 -17.34 34.52
N ALA A 80 -1.43 -18.05 34.04
CA ALA A 80 -2.24 -18.97 34.84
C ALA A 80 -1.51 -20.30 35.17
N GLY A 81 -0.33 -20.54 34.60
CA GLY A 81 0.40 -21.81 34.75
C GLY A 81 -0.22 -22.96 33.93
N GLU A 82 -1.11 -22.64 32.98
CA GLU A 82 -1.73 -23.62 32.12
C GLU A 82 -0.80 -24.05 30.99
N LYS A 83 -0.98 -25.29 30.52
CA LYS A 83 -0.21 -25.80 29.40
C LYS A 83 -0.74 -25.17 28.11
N VAL A 84 0.06 -24.28 27.52
CA VAL A 84 -0.24 -23.68 26.23
C VAL A 84 -0.31 -24.74 25.13
N ASP A 85 -1.38 -24.70 24.33
CA ASP A 85 -1.51 -25.56 23.17
C ASP A 85 -0.38 -25.32 22.14
N THR A 86 0.25 -26.40 21.69
CA THR A 86 1.38 -26.34 20.75
C THR A 86 0.93 -25.87 19.36
N GLY A 87 -0.32 -26.14 18.98
CA GLY A 87 -0.91 -25.64 17.73
C GLY A 87 -1.00 -24.12 17.69
N ARG A 88 -1.37 -23.48 18.82
CA ARG A 88 -1.39 -22.01 18.98
C ARG A 88 0.01 -21.41 18.86
N LEU A 89 1.02 -22.01 19.48
CA LEU A 89 2.41 -21.57 19.38
C LEU A 89 2.94 -21.68 17.94
N TYR A 90 2.69 -22.79 17.27
CA TYR A 90 3.11 -23.00 15.88
C TYR A 90 2.41 -22.02 14.92
N THR A 91 1.11 -21.80 15.13
CA THR A 91 0.33 -20.81 14.36
C THR A 91 0.94 -19.43 14.53
N LEU A 92 1.21 -18.99 15.76
CA LEU A 92 1.87 -17.71 16.01
C LEU A 92 3.22 -17.62 15.30
N THR A 93 4.05 -18.66 15.39
CA THR A 93 5.36 -18.72 14.73
C THR A 93 5.24 -18.56 13.21
N ARG A 94 4.17 -19.12 12.61
CA ARG A 94 3.90 -19.00 11.18
C ARG A 94 3.35 -17.63 10.78
N LEU A 95 2.62 -16.97 11.69
CA LEU A 95 2.07 -15.62 11.48
C LEU A 95 3.14 -14.53 11.60
N LEU A 96 4.15 -14.70 12.46
CA LEU A 96 5.19 -13.68 12.71
C LEU A 96 5.86 -13.13 11.43
N PRO A 97 6.33 -13.95 10.46
CA PRO A 97 6.91 -13.44 9.23
C PRO A 97 5.94 -12.65 8.34
N MET A 98 4.64 -12.96 8.43
CA MET A 98 3.61 -12.26 7.66
C MET A 98 3.35 -10.87 8.26
N LEU A 99 3.45 -10.72 9.58
CA LEU A 99 3.30 -9.44 10.28
C LEU A 99 4.47 -8.47 10.02
N VAL A 100 5.71 -8.96 9.88
CA VAL A 100 6.85 -8.09 9.53
C VAL A 100 6.65 -7.46 8.15
N LYS A 101 6.15 -8.23 7.18
CA LYS A 101 5.79 -7.72 5.85
C LYS A 101 4.59 -6.75 5.87
N VAL A 102 3.71 -6.84 6.87
CA VAL A 102 2.60 -5.89 7.07
C VAL A 102 3.14 -4.53 7.51
N LYS A 103 4.10 -4.50 8.44
CA LYS A 103 4.69 -3.24 8.92
C LYS A 103 5.38 -2.47 7.79
N ASP A 104 6.14 -3.15 6.94
CA ASP A 104 6.77 -2.53 5.77
C ASP A 104 5.73 -1.98 4.77
N PHE A 105 4.56 -2.63 4.67
CA PHE A 105 3.45 -2.17 3.82
C PHE A 105 2.72 -0.96 4.41
N GLU A 106 2.43 -0.95 5.72
CA GLU A 106 1.85 0.22 6.41
C GLU A 106 2.79 1.44 6.36
N ASP A 107 4.09 1.22 6.56
CA ASP A 107 5.10 2.29 6.49
C ASP A 107 5.23 2.80 5.04
N ALA A 108 5.17 1.92 4.03
CA ALA A 108 5.14 2.30 2.63
C ALA A 108 3.89 3.13 2.26
N ILE A 109 2.70 2.78 2.78
CA ILE A 109 1.47 3.55 2.56
C ILE A 109 1.55 4.93 3.22
N LYS A 110 2.04 5.02 4.47
CA LYS A 110 2.24 6.32 5.15
C LYS A 110 3.25 7.22 4.43
N THR A 111 4.21 6.64 3.72
CA THR A 111 5.12 7.41 2.85
C THR A 111 4.55 7.73 1.46
N ALA A 112 3.51 7.00 1.02
CA ALA A 112 2.87 7.14 -0.28
C ALA A 112 1.59 7.99 -0.25
N GLU A 113 1.03 8.27 0.93
CA GLU A 113 0.22 9.48 1.09
C GLU A 113 1.07 10.64 0.56
N PRO A 114 0.56 11.47 -0.37
CA PRO A 114 1.26 12.70 -0.69
C PRO A 114 1.39 13.40 0.65
N LYS A 115 2.62 13.63 1.10
CA LYS A 115 2.88 14.76 1.97
C LYS A 115 2.37 15.93 1.16
N GLU A 116 1.10 16.28 1.34
CA GLU A 116 0.58 17.58 0.99
C GLU A 116 1.61 18.50 1.59
N GLY A 117 2.37 19.10 0.68
CA GLY A 117 3.40 20.03 1.04
C GLY A 117 2.67 21.10 1.82
N LYS A 118 2.78 21.03 3.16
CA LYS A 118 2.86 22.23 3.95
C LYS A 118 4.14 22.90 3.47
N ALA A 119 4.05 23.57 2.32
CA ALA A 119 4.79 24.77 2.08
C ALA A 119 4.37 25.73 3.20
N ARG A 120 4.92 25.50 4.40
CA ARG A 120 5.04 26.53 5.40
C ARG A 120 5.89 27.56 4.69
N ILE A 121 5.24 28.59 4.15
CA ILE A 121 5.93 29.82 3.82
C ILE A 121 6.63 30.21 5.12
N THR A 122 7.95 30.04 5.15
CA THR A 122 8.75 30.38 6.32
C THR A 122 8.52 31.86 6.62
N GLU A 123 8.52 32.25 7.88
CA GLU A 123 8.24 33.63 8.29
C GLU A 123 9.15 34.65 7.56
N ASP A 124 10.36 34.22 7.21
CA ASP A 124 11.33 34.98 6.41
C ASP A 124 10.84 35.29 4.99
N VAL A 125 10.09 34.36 4.38
CA VAL A 125 9.51 34.53 3.03
C VAL A 125 8.29 35.44 3.09
N VAL A 126 7.51 35.39 4.19
CA VAL A 126 6.39 36.32 4.42
C VAL A 126 6.92 37.75 4.54
N LYS A 127 7.95 37.98 5.37
CA LYS A 127 8.59 39.30 5.54
C LYS A 127 9.18 39.83 4.23
N LEU A 128 9.74 38.94 3.39
CA LEU A 128 10.28 39.31 2.09
C LEU A 128 9.16 39.78 1.14
N ILE A 129 8.01 39.09 1.11
CA ILE A 129 6.85 39.47 0.29
C ILE A 129 6.25 40.79 0.79
N GLU A 130 6.10 40.96 2.11
CA GLU A 130 5.57 42.19 2.71
C GLU A 130 6.43 43.41 2.35
N ARG A 131 7.76 43.25 2.33
CA ARG A 131 8.70 44.33 1.99
C ARG A 131 8.79 44.61 0.49
N GLU A 132 9.02 43.58 -0.32
CA GLU A 132 9.33 43.74 -1.75
C GLU A 132 8.09 43.89 -2.64
N VAL A 133 6.95 43.33 -2.23
CA VAL A 133 5.73 43.27 -3.06
C VAL A 133 4.64 44.18 -2.51
N LEU A 134 4.43 44.19 -1.19
CA LEU A 134 3.34 44.96 -0.57
C LEU A 134 3.80 46.32 -0.02
N GLY A 135 5.12 46.56 0.10
CA GLY A 135 5.68 47.82 0.60
C GLY A 135 5.33 48.12 2.06
N LEU A 136 4.96 47.10 2.83
CA LEU A 136 4.58 47.21 4.24
C LEU A 136 5.73 46.67 5.09
N GLY A 137 6.67 47.54 5.44
CA GLY A 137 7.75 47.22 6.38
C GLY A 137 8.52 48.47 6.79
N GLU A 138 8.39 48.86 8.06
CA GLU A 138 9.44 49.59 8.78
C GLU A 138 10.51 48.60 9.27
#